data_AF-A0A9Q3FSI1-F1
#
_entry.id   AF-A0A9Q3FSI1-F1
#
_cell.length_a   1.000
_cell.length_b   1.000
_cell.length_c   1.000
_cell.angle_alpha   90.00
_cell.angle_beta   90.00
_cell.angle_gamma   90.00
#
_symmetry.space_group_name_H-M   'P 1'
#
loop_
_entity.id
_entity.type
_entity.pdbx_description
1 polymer ?
#
loop_
_entity_poly.entity_id
_entity_poly.type
_entity_poly.pdbx_seq_one_letter_code
_entity_poly.pdbx_strand_id
1 'polypeptide(L)'
;MKSLLSMKSPNRHRLRWQIAIQKYRGNMTIVHKAGKIHTNTYGLSRWALANIPDNPAYVPLEAEPQIPIEGINITDIGTEFFEEVRESYKKDKDCHILTSLLDKDCKDTSLVNALDEFWKNSYSEGRFHLFYVIIYQGTKHSCVMTLCSRFLINTIIRECHDRIYSGHLSEDRTLEKWNKFAWWPSWGKETIEYCHTCDRFQKANRSTGKKFGMMIHIK
;
A
#
# COMPACT_ATOMS: atom_id res chain seq x y z
N MET A 1 14.27 -38.17 15.62
CA MET A 1 14.04 -36.74 15.94
C MET A 1 13.75 -36.02 14.62
N LYS A 2 12.54 -35.52 14.38
CA LYS A 2 12.21 -34.81 13.13
C LYS A 2 12.96 -33.49 13.12
N SER A 3 13.93 -33.33 12.22
CA SER A 3 14.66 -32.08 12.03
C SER A 3 13.69 -30.97 11.64
N LEU A 4 13.86 -29.77 12.18
CA LEU A 4 13.10 -28.57 11.79
C LEU A 4 13.27 -28.20 10.29
N LEU A 5 14.25 -28.82 9.62
CA LEU A 5 14.45 -28.74 8.16
C LEU A 5 13.49 -29.64 7.37
N SER A 6 12.75 -30.55 8.03
CA SER A 6 11.75 -31.39 7.38
C SER A 6 10.34 -30.78 7.37
N MET A 7 10.18 -29.52 7.81
CA MET A 7 8.90 -28.82 7.74
C MET A 7 8.66 -28.32 6.31
N LYS A 8 7.53 -28.70 5.72
CA LYS A 8 7.04 -28.09 4.48
C LYS A 8 6.76 -26.60 4.75
N SER A 9 7.64 -25.75 4.20
CA SER A 9 7.64 -24.27 4.10
C SER A 9 7.39 -23.44 5.39
N PRO A 10 8.44 -23.00 6.11
CA PRO A 10 8.29 -22.03 7.19
C PRO A 10 8.03 -20.60 6.67
N ASN A 11 7.08 -19.87 7.30
CA ASN A 11 6.81 -18.44 7.08
C ASN A 11 8.13 -17.62 7.12
N ARG A 12 8.31 -16.62 6.22
CA ARG A 12 9.53 -15.78 6.11
C ARG A 12 10.03 -15.23 7.44
N HIS A 13 9.13 -14.80 8.34
CA HIS A 13 9.52 -14.34 9.67
C HIS A 13 10.18 -15.46 10.49
N ARG A 14 9.58 -16.66 10.50
CA ARG A 14 10.14 -17.85 11.17
C ARG A 14 11.43 -18.33 10.52
N LEU A 15 11.56 -18.23 9.20
CA LEU A 15 12.80 -18.60 8.48
C LEU A 15 13.96 -17.66 8.84
N ARG A 16 13.72 -16.34 8.91
CA ARG A 16 14.74 -15.37 9.34
C ARG A 16 15.24 -15.64 10.75
N TRP A 17 14.32 -15.93 11.68
CA TRP A 17 14.72 -16.34 13.04
C TRP A 17 15.44 -17.67 13.07
N GLN A 18 15.04 -18.66 12.26
CA GLN A 18 15.76 -19.93 12.15
C GLN A 18 17.21 -19.73 11.70
N ILE A 19 17.46 -18.87 10.71
CA ILE A 19 18.81 -18.56 10.21
C ILE A 19 19.62 -17.81 11.28
N ALA A 20 19.03 -16.80 11.95
CA ALA A 20 19.72 -16.05 13.00
C ALA A 20 20.11 -16.93 14.20
N ILE A 21 19.21 -17.85 14.60
CA ILE A 21 19.43 -18.77 15.72
C ILE A 21 20.39 -19.91 15.33
N GLN A 22 20.50 -20.25 14.03
CA GLN A 22 21.36 -21.34 13.54
C GLN A 22 22.84 -21.14 13.92
N LYS A 23 23.34 -19.90 13.94
CA LYS A 23 24.72 -19.58 14.36
C LYS A 23 25.02 -20.01 15.81
N TYR A 24 23.99 -20.06 16.65
CA TYR A 24 24.13 -20.34 18.09
C TYR A 24 23.69 -21.76 18.46
N ARG A 25 23.20 -22.58 17.51
CA ARG A 25 22.63 -23.91 17.79
C ARG A 25 23.58 -24.90 18.47
N GLY A 26 24.89 -24.75 18.28
CA GLY A 26 25.91 -25.60 18.91
C GLY A 26 26.18 -25.28 20.38
N ASN A 27 25.97 -24.02 20.80
CA ASN A 27 26.35 -23.52 22.13
C ASN A 27 25.19 -22.82 22.87
N MET A 28 23.94 -23.04 22.46
CA MET A 28 22.76 -22.41 23.07
C MET A 28 22.02 -23.38 23.96
N THR A 29 21.74 -22.96 25.19
CA THR A 29 20.85 -23.67 26.12
C THR A 29 19.52 -22.91 26.21
N ILE A 30 18.43 -23.53 25.76
CA ILE A 30 17.09 -22.93 25.85
C ILE A 30 16.53 -23.24 27.24
N VAL A 31 16.37 -22.21 28.07
CA VAL A 31 15.75 -22.33 29.40
C VAL A 31 14.34 -21.75 29.33
N HIS A 32 13.33 -22.59 29.60
CA HIS A 32 11.94 -22.15 29.61
C HIS A 32 11.60 -21.56 30.99
N LYS A 33 11.15 -20.30 31.04
CA LYS A 33 10.59 -19.70 32.26
C LYS A 33 9.07 -19.80 32.20
N ALA A 34 8.44 -20.22 33.29
CA ALA A 34 6.99 -20.22 33.39
C ALA A 34 6.45 -18.78 33.21
N GLY A 35 5.45 -18.61 32.34
CA GLY A 35 4.83 -17.31 32.12
C GLY A 35 4.14 -16.80 33.38
N LYS A 36 4.20 -15.49 33.64
CA LYS A 36 3.45 -14.86 34.73
C LYS A 36 1.98 -14.80 34.36
N ILE A 37 1.12 -15.36 35.22
CA ILE A 37 -0.34 -15.34 35.09
C ILE A 37 -0.82 -13.91 35.42
N HIS A 38 -0.73 -13.01 34.41
CA HIS A 38 -1.21 -11.62 34.31
C HIS A 38 -1.04 -10.67 35.51
N THR A 39 -0.46 -9.47 35.29
CA THR A 39 -0.76 -8.30 36.16
C THR A 39 -0.49 -6.95 35.45
N ASN A 40 -1.56 -6.45 34.82
CA ASN A 40 -1.98 -5.07 34.51
C ASN A 40 -1.02 -4.07 33.81
N THR A 41 -1.45 -3.68 32.61
CA THR A 41 -0.95 -2.54 31.81
C THR A 41 -1.41 -1.21 32.44
N TYR A 42 -0.50 -0.47 33.08
CA TYR A 42 -0.79 0.87 33.62
C TYR A 42 -0.77 1.91 32.50
N GLY A 43 -1.77 2.81 32.45
CA GLY A 43 -2.01 3.80 31.39
C GLY A 43 -0.97 4.92 31.21
N LEU A 44 0.25 4.76 31.71
CA LEU A 44 1.33 5.74 31.61
C LEU A 44 2.14 5.66 30.30
N SER A 45 1.97 4.61 29.48
CA SER A 45 2.70 4.46 28.21
C SER A 45 2.06 5.18 27.02
N ARG A 46 1.09 6.09 27.26
CA ARG A 46 0.29 6.73 26.18
C ARG A 46 0.39 8.25 26.13
N TRP A 47 1.18 8.87 27.00
CA TRP A 47 1.41 10.30 26.91
C TRP A 47 2.52 10.53 25.90
N ALA A 48 2.19 11.18 24.78
CA ALA A 48 3.17 11.57 23.80
C ALA A 48 4.20 12.49 24.47
N LEU A 49 5.47 12.10 24.44
CA LEU A 49 6.55 12.94 24.93
C LEU A 49 6.66 14.21 24.07
N ALA A 50 7.12 15.30 24.65
CA ALA A 50 7.36 16.53 23.92
C ALA A 50 8.34 16.30 22.75
N ASN A 51 8.10 16.96 21.62
CA ASN A 51 8.97 16.89 20.45
C ASN A 51 10.20 17.81 20.64
N ILE A 52 11.10 17.42 21.56
CA ILE A 52 12.36 18.12 21.90
C ILE A 52 13.57 17.27 21.50
N PRO A 53 14.76 17.84 21.23
CA PRO A 53 15.94 17.10 20.76
C PRO A 53 16.39 15.92 21.62
N ASP A 54 16.04 15.95 22.90
CA ASP A 54 16.34 14.88 23.87
C ASP A 54 15.40 13.67 23.74
N ASN A 55 14.27 13.82 23.05
CA ASN A 55 13.36 12.73 22.72
C ASN A 55 13.96 11.90 21.57
N PRO A 56 14.14 10.58 21.71
CA PRO A 56 14.65 9.73 20.62
C PRO A 56 13.75 9.71 19.38
N ALA A 57 12.49 10.15 19.49
CA ALA A 57 11.55 10.34 18.38
C ALA A 57 11.44 11.81 17.92
N TYR A 58 12.43 12.66 18.25
CA TYR A 58 12.47 14.05 17.82
C TYR A 58 12.48 14.17 16.30
N VAL A 59 11.53 14.94 15.76
CA VAL A 59 11.50 15.31 14.34
C VAL A 59 11.67 16.82 14.24
N PRO A 60 12.77 17.33 13.64
CA PRO A 60 12.95 18.76 13.39
C PRO A 60 11.80 19.30 12.52
N LEU A 61 11.21 20.43 12.93
CA LEU A 61 10.11 21.08 12.20
C LEU A 61 10.48 21.52 10.78
N GLU A 62 11.78 21.69 10.50
CA GLU A 62 12.33 22.15 9.22
C GLU A 62 12.88 21.00 8.35
N ALA A 63 12.88 19.76 8.85
CA ALA A 63 13.27 18.63 8.02
C ALA A 63 12.16 18.38 6.99
N GLU A 64 12.49 18.51 5.70
CA GLU A 64 11.60 18.04 4.65
C GLU A 64 11.23 16.59 4.97
N PRO A 65 9.93 16.24 5.08
CA PRO A 65 9.55 14.88 5.38
C PRO A 65 10.16 13.99 4.31
N GLN A 66 11.07 13.10 4.70
CA GLN A 66 11.50 12.03 3.81
C GLN A 66 10.27 11.18 3.56
N ILE A 67 9.60 11.42 2.43
CA ILE A 67 8.43 10.66 2.02
C ILE A 67 8.95 9.26 1.72
N PRO A 68 8.63 8.23 2.54
CA PRO A 68 8.99 6.88 2.19
C PRO A 68 8.28 6.56 0.88
N ILE A 69 9.06 6.31 -0.17
CA ILE A 69 8.54 5.66 -1.36
C ILE A 69 8.19 4.25 -0.92
N GLU A 70 6.94 4.04 -0.52
CA GLU A 70 6.35 2.74 -0.23
C GLU A 70 6.16 1.97 -1.55
N GLY A 71 7.28 1.77 -2.26
CA GLY A 71 7.33 0.92 -3.41
C GLY A 71 6.95 -0.49 -2.99
N ILE A 72 6.13 -1.15 -3.81
CA ILE A 72 6.04 -2.60 -3.79
C ILE A 72 7.49 -3.13 -3.74
N ASN A 73 7.76 -4.21 -3.00
CA ASN A 73 9.01 -4.94 -3.18
C ASN A 73 8.90 -5.64 -4.56
N ILE A 74 9.23 -4.89 -5.62
CA ILE A 74 9.07 -5.25 -7.04
C ILE A 74 10.29 -6.08 -7.48
N THR A 75 10.69 -7.10 -6.72
CA THR A 75 11.66 -8.07 -7.28
C THR A 75 10.97 -9.03 -8.23
N ASP A 76 9.64 -9.13 -8.18
CA ASP A 76 8.87 -10.18 -8.85
C ASP A 76 7.92 -9.64 -9.96
N ILE A 77 7.86 -8.32 -10.19
CA ILE A 77 7.07 -7.78 -11.32
C ILE A 77 8.00 -7.70 -12.53
N GLY A 78 7.63 -8.42 -13.59
CA GLY A 78 8.38 -8.42 -14.85
C GLY A 78 8.45 -7.03 -15.49
N THR A 79 9.50 -6.81 -16.28
CA THR A 79 9.68 -5.58 -17.08
C THR A 79 8.48 -5.30 -17.98
N GLU A 80 7.81 -6.36 -18.45
CA GLU A 80 6.58 -6.33 -19.25
C GLU A 80 5.49 -5.45 -18.63
N PHE A 81 5.33 -5.47 -17.30
CA PHE A 81 4.34 -4.62 -16.62
C PHE A 81 4.64 -3.14 -16.80
N PHE A 82 5.90 -2.74 -16.59
CA PHE A 82 6.31 -1.34 -16.71
C PHE A 82 6.26 -0.86 -18.15
N GLU A 83 6.54 -1.75 -19.11
CA GLU A 83 6.33 -1.48 -20.53
C GLU A 83 4.85 -1.23 -20.84
N GLU A 84 3.95 -2.07 -20.31
CA GLU A 84 2.51 -1.89 -20.48
C GLU A 84 2.02 -0.55 -19.88
N VAL A 85 2.53 -0.18 -18.70
CA VAL A 85 2.26 1.13 -18.09
C VAL A 85 2.70 2.27 -19.01
N ARG A 86 3.93 2.23 -19.53
CA ARG A 86 4.44 3.27 -20.45
C ARG A 86 3.63 3.36 -21.74
N GLU A 87 3.27 2.22 -22.33
CA GLU A 87 2.43 2.19 -23.53
C GLU A 87 1.03 2.73 -23.24
N SER A 88 0.52 2.57 -22.02
CA SER A 88 -0.78 3.13 -21.64
C SER A 88 -0.77 4.66 -21.61
N TYR A 89 0.33 5.30 -21.21
CA TYR A 89 0.44 6.76 -21.21
C TYR A 89 0.36 7.37 -22.59
N LYS A 90 0.77 6.66 -23.65
CA LYS A 90 0.65 7.14 -25.03
C LYS A 90 -0.80 7.19 -25.52
N LYS A 91 -1.67 6.36 -24.94
CA LYS A 91 -3.08 6.25 -25.32
C LYS A 91 -3.97 7.22 -24.54
N ASP A 92 -3.59 7.50 -23.31
CA ASP A 92 -4.31 8.42 -22.44
C ASP A 92 -3.89 9.87 -22.68
N LYS A 93 -4.86 10.74 -22.94
CA LYS A 93 -4.64 12.15 -23.29
C LYS A 93 -3.83 12.89 -22.21
N ASP A 94 -4.27 12.81 -20.95
CA ASP A 94 -3.66 13.58 -19.86
C ASP A 94 -2.28 13.04 -19.49
N CYS A 95 -2.12 11.71 -19.43
CA CYS A 95 -0.82 11.10 -19.16
C CYS A 95 0.20 11.38 -20.28
N HIS A 96 -0.24 11.42 -21.55
CA HIS A 96 0.63 11.76 -22.67
C HIS A 96 1.14 13.20 -22.57
N ILE A 97 0.23 14.14 -22.25
CA ILE A 97 0.56 15.55 -22.03
C ILE A 97 1.51 15.70 -20.84
N LEU A 98 1.22 15.05 -19.72
CA LEU A 98 2.07 15.10 -18.52
C LEU A 98 3.46 14.52 -18.77
N THR A 99 3.56 13.41 -19.49
CA THR A 99 4.87 12.84 -19.86
C THR A 99 5.68 13.85 -20.67
N SER A 100 5.05 14.52 -21.64
CA SER A 100 5.71 15.52 -22.49
C SER A 100 6.13 16.78 -21.72
N LEU A 101 5.30 17.23 -20.78
CA LEU A 101 5.59 18.38 -19.91
C LEU A 101 6.76 18.09 -18.97
N LEU A 102 6.75 16.93 -18.31
CA LEU A 102 7.74 16.55 -17.31
C LEU A 102 9.08 16.13 -17.93
N ASP A 103 9.09 15.52 -19.12
CA ASP A 103 10.32 15.09 -19.81
C ASP A 103 11.15 16.27 -20.32
N LYS A 104 10.47 17.33 -20.79
CA LYS A 104 11.11 18.54 -21.33
C LYS A 104 11.43 19.59 -20.27
N ASP A 105 11.01 19.37 -19.02
CA ASP A 105 11.00 20.36 -17.94
C ASP A 105 10.45 21.72 -18.40
N CYS A 106 9.45 21.70 -19.29
CA CYS A 106 8.94 22.89 -19.96
C CYS A 106 7.62 23.33 -19.32
N LYS A 107 7.54 24.60 -18.89
CA LYS A 107 6.32 25.22 -18.39
C LYS A 107 5.43 25.71 -19.55
N ASP A 108 5.15 24.83 -20.51
CA ASP A 108 4.31 25.17 -21.66
C ASP A 108 2.85 25.37 -21.22
N THR A 109 2.43 26.63 -21.22
CA THR A 109 1.09 27.03 -20.77
C THR A 109 -0.02 26.45 -21.66
N SER A 110 0.26 26.21 -22.95
CA SER A 110 -0.71 25.64 -23.89
C SER A 110 -1.02 24.19 -23.55
N LEU A 111 0.02 23.40 -23.28
CA LEU A 111 -0.11 22.00 -22.88
C LEU A 111 -0.78 21.86 -21.50
N VAL A 112 -0.42 22.73 -20.55
CA VAL A 112 -1.06 22.74 -19.23
C VAL A 112 -2.56 23.06 -19.31
N ASN A 113 -2.97 23.91 -20.25
CA ASN A 113 -4.38 24.23 -20.47
C ASN A 113 -5.16 23.11 -21.17
N ALA A 114 -4.49 22.17 -21.84
CA ALA A 114 -5.11 21.02 -22.48
C ALA A 114 -5.43 19.88 -21.50
N LEU A 115 -4.81 19.88 -20.31
CA LEU A 115 -5.11 18.93 -19.23
C LEU A 115 -6.52 19.12 -18.68
N ASP A 116 -7.15 18.02 -18.33
CA ASP A 116 -8.40 18.05 -17.59
C ASP A 116 -8.19 18.68 -16.20
N GLU A 117 -9.23 19.32 -15.66
CA GLU A 117 -9.13 20.24 -14.52
C GLU A 117 -8.49 19.61 -13.26
N PHE A 118 -8.82 18.34 -12.98
CA PHE A 118 -8.26 17.61 -11.86
C PHE A 118 -6.74 17.38 -11.98
N TRP A 119 -6.27 17.06 -13.19
CA TRP A 119 -4.85 16.88 -13.48
C TRP A 119 -4.10 18.20 -13.48
N LYS A 120 -4.70 19.23 -14.06
CA LYS A 120 -4.16 20.58 -14.10
C LYS A 120 -3.89 21.14 -12.69
N ASN A 121 -4.84 20.96 -11.78
CA ASN A 121 -4.70 21.38 -10.38
C ASN A 121 -3.59 20.59 -9.66
N SER A 122 -3.51 19.29 -9.88
CA SER A 122 -2.45 18.48 -9.27
C SER A 122 -1.06 18.82 -9.82
N TYR A 123 -0.98 19.16 -11.12
CA TYR A 123 0.26 19.59 -11.76
C TYR A 123 0.73 20.97 -11.30
N SER A 124 -0.17 21.95 -11.21
CA SER A 124 0.19 23.31 -10.75
C SER A 124 0.69 23.33 -9.31
N GLU A 125 0.25 22.37 -8.49
CA GLU A 125 0.74 22.14 -7.13
C GLU A 125 2.06 21.36 -7.06
N GLY A 126 2.65 20.97 -8.19
CA GLY A 126 3.93 20.25 -8.24
C GLY A 126 3.84 18.80 -7.76
N ARG A 127 2.67 18.17 -7.85
CA ARG A 127 2.46 16.81 -7.34
C ARG A 127 2.92 15.70 -8.28
N PHE A 128 3.33 15.99 -9.50
CA PHE A 128 3.75 14.96 -10.46
C PHE A 128 5.26 14.95 -10.69
N HIS A 129 5.83 13.75 -10.77
CA HIS A 129 7.23 13.51 -11.02
C HIS A 129 7.37 12.45 -12.11
N LEU A 130 8.39 12.56 -12.96
CA LEU A 130 8.68 11.59 -14.00
C LEU A 130 10.01 10.89 -13.70
N PHE A 131 9.97 9.56 -13.54
CA PHE A 131 11.17 8.75 -13.33
C PHE A 131 11.13 7.53 -14.25
N TYR A 132 12.17 7.33 -15.06
CA TYR A 132 12.24 6.21 -16.01
C TYR A 132 11.00 6.07 -16.92
N VAL A 133 10.47 7.22 -17.37
CA VAL A 133 9.25 7.34 -18.19
C VAL A 133 7.99 6.84 -17.45
N ILE A 134 8.03 6.79 -16.12
CA ILE A 134 6.89 6.46 -15.26
C ILE A 134 6.48 7.70 -14.48
N ILE A 135 5.20 8.03 -14.53
CA ILE A 135 4.64 9.16 -13.80
C ILE A 135 4.36 8.71 -12.37
N TYR A 136 4.80 9.50 -11.41
CA TYR A 136 4.52 9.33 -9.99
C TYR A 136 3.74 10.54 -9.47
N GLN A 137 2.69 10.25 -8.71
CA GLN A 137 1.90 11.26 -8.00
C GLN A 137 2.34 11.29 -6.54
N GLY A 138 2.75 12.48 -6.10
CA GLY A 138 3.17 12.79 -4.75
C GLY A 138 2.06 13.46 -3.94
N THR A 139 1.95 13.06 -2.69
CA THR A 139 1.23 13.77 -1.63
C THR A 139 2.22 14.18 -0.54
N LYS A 140 1.75 14.85 0.52
CA LYS A 140 2.61 15.21 1.67
C LYS A 140 3.31 14.02 2.32
N HIS A 141 2.78 12.80 2.17
CA HIS A 141 3.22 11.62 2.91
C HIS A 141 3.43 10.37 2.06
N SER A 142 3.17 10.43 0.75
CA SER A 142 3.33 9.28 -0.15
C SER A 142 3.72 9.73 -1.56
N CYS A 143 4.40 8.85 -2.30
CA CYS A 143 4.66 9.02 -3.72
C CYS A 143 4.44 7.69 -4.41
N VAL A 144 3.46 7.64 -5.31
CA VAL A 144 2.92 6.39 -5.86
C VAL A 144 2.78 6.47 -7.38
N MET A 145 2.76 5.31 -8.05
CA MET A 145 2.75 5.25 -9.52
C MET A 145 1.39 5.65 -10.09
N THR A 146 1.38 6.51 -11.10
CA THR A 146 0.15 6.88 -11.81
C THR A 146 -0.24 5.82 -12.83
N LEU A 147 -1.50 5.40 -12.84
CA LEU A 147 -2.06 4.47 -13.81
C LEU A 147 -3.19 5.14 -14.59
N CYS A 148 -3.30 4.83 -15.89
CA CYS A 148 -4.42 5.29 -16.73
C CYS A 148 -5.14 4.15 -17.45
N SER A 149 -4.49 3.01 -17.68
CA SER A 149 -5.13 1.84 -18.30
C SER A 149 -6.16 1.21 -17.37
N ARG A 150 -7.42 1.13 -17.82
CA ARG A 150 -8.49 0.40 -17.13
C ARG A 150 -8.13 -1.06 -16.84
N PHE A 151 -7.44 -1.71 -17.77
CA PHE A 151 -7.02 -3.09 -17.61
C PHE A 151 -6.04 -3.25 -16.43
N LEU A 152 -5.04 -2.37 -16.33
CA LEU A 152 -4.05 -2.38 -15.25
C LEU A 152 -4.69 -2.02 -13.91
N ILE A 153 -5.54 -0.99 -13.89
CA ILE A 153 -6.30 -0.57 -12.70
C ILE A 153 -7.13 -1.74 -12.15
N ASN A 154 -7.95 -2.37 -12.99
CA ASN A 154 -8.78 -3.50 -12.58
C ASN A 154 -7.95 -4.70 -12.12
N THR A 155 -6.82 -4.96 -12.79
CA THR A 155 -5.90 -6.04 -12.40
C THR A 155 -5.37 -5.80 -10.99
N ILE A 156 -4.93 -4.59 -10.67
CA ILE A 156 -4.38 -4.25 -9.34
C ILE A 156 -5.48 -4.26 -8.26
N ILE A 157 -6.67 -3.75 -8.56
CA ILE A 157 -7.80 -3.80 -7.62
C ILE A 157 -8.14 -5.26 -7.29
N ARG A 158 -8.27 -6.12 -8.32
CA ARG A 158 -8.48 -7.57 -8.15
C ARG A 158 -7.40 -8.23 -7.32
N GLU A 159 -6.14 -7.88 -7.56
CA GLU A 159 -5.00 -8.37 -6.79
C GLU A 159 -5.07 -7.97 -5.31
N CYS A 160 -5.52 -6.73 -5.03
CA CYS A 160 -5.68 -6.22 -3.69
C CYS A 160 -6.90 -6.80 -2.96
N HIS A 161 -8.00 -7.08 -3.66
CA HIS A 161 -9.28 -7.49 -3.08
C HIS A 161 -9.51 -9.02 -3.15
N ASP A 162 -9.39 -9.62 -4.34
CA ASP A 162 -9.91 -10.97 -4.62
C ASP A 162 -8.95 -12.11 -4.31
N ARG A 163 -7.63 -11.83 -4.29
CA ARG A 163 -6.64 -12.89 -4.02
C ARG A 163 -6.91 -13.55 -2.67
N ILE A 164 -6.74 -14.87 -2.63
CA ILE A 164 -6.96 -15.71 -1.43
C ILE A 164 -6.14 -15.18 -0.24
N TYR A 165 -4.91 -14.72 -0.49
CA TYR A 165 -4.03 -14.16 0.53
C TYR A 165 -4.36 -12.72 0.93
N SER A 166 -5.13 -12.00 0.11
CA SER A 166 -5.62 -10.66 0.44
C SER A 166 -6.79 -10.70 1.41
N GLY A 167 -7.55 -11.81 1.44
CA GLY A 167 -8.55 -12.06 2.47
C GLY A 167 -9.90 -11.37 2.25
N HIS A 168 -10.23 -10.93 1.02
CA HIS A 168 -11.49 -10.23 0.70
C HIS A 168 -11.70 -9.05 1.65
N LEU A 169 -10.73 -8.13 1.64
CA LEU A 169 -10.67 -7.00 2.57
C LEU A 169 -11.94 -6.16 2.52
N SER A 170 -12.23 -5.48 3.64
CA SER A 170 -13.26 -4.45 3.65
C SER A 170 -12.90 -3.33 2.66
N GLU A 171 -13.89 -2.54 2.26
CA GLU A 171 -13.72 -1.35 1.41
C GLU A 171 -12.57 -0.46 1.92
N ASP A 172 -12.63 -0.03 3.18
CA ASP A 172 -11.61 0.81 3.81
C ASP A 172 -10.21 0.19 3.75
N ARG A 173 -10.10 -1.11 4.06
CA ARG A 173 -8.82 -1.81 4.05
C ARG A 173 -8.28 -2.01 2.64
N THR A 174 -9.16 -2.17 1.67
CA THR A 174 -8.78 -2.24 0.24
C THR A 174 -8.23 -0.89 -0.19
N LEU A 175 -8.92 0.21 0.15
CA LEU A 175 -8.47 1.59 -0.09
C LEU A 175 -7.11 1.88 0.55
N GLU A 176 -6.93 1.58 1.83
CA GLU A 176 -5.67 1.79 2.55
C GLU A 176 -4.50 1.00 1.96
N LYS A 177 -4.76 -0.22 1.48
CA LYS A 177 -3.73 -1.08 0.91
C LYS A 177 -3.24 -0.55 -0.41
N TRP A 178 -4.15 -0.16 -1.30
CA TRP A 178 -3.77 0.17 -2.65
C TRP A 178 -3.25 1.61 -2.79
N ASN A 179 -3.75 2.56 -1.98
CA ASN A 179 -3.28 3.97 -1.94
C ASN A 179 -1.77 4.11 -1.64
N LYS A 180 -1.11 3.03 -1.26
CA LYS A 180 0.35 2.95 -1.08
C LYS A 180 1.11 2.66 -2.37
N PHE A 181 0.44 2.18 -3.42
CA PHE A 181 1.11 1.60 -4.59
C PHE A 181 0.87 2.38 -5.87
N ALA A 182 -0.37 2.79 -6.11
CA ALA A 182 -0.76 3.44 -7.33
C ALA A 182 -1.63 4.66 -7.06
N TRP A 183 -1.93 5.42 -8.11
CA TRP A 183 -2.89 6.51 -8.11
C TRP A 183 -3.50 6.69 -9.50
N TRP A 184 -4.76 7.12 -9.56
CA TRP A 184 -5.44 7.59 -10.79
C TRP A 184 -6.59 8.53 -10.42
N PRO A 185 -7.20 9.27 -11.36
CA PRO A 185 -8.39 10.08 -11.06
C PRO A 185 -9.56 9.22 -10.60
N SER A 186 -10.34 9.68 -9.62
CA SER A 186 -11.54 8.98 -9.10
C SER A 186 -11.28 7.60 -8.47
N TRP A 187 -10.04 7.35 -8.07
CA TRP A 187 -9.62 6.04 -7.59
C TRP A 187 -10.37 5.49 -6.39
N GLY A 188 -10.76 6.38 -5.47
CA GLY A 188 -11.55 6.03 -4.28
C GLY A 188 -12.88 5.46 -4.70
N LYS A 189 -13.62 6.23 -5.49
CA LYS A 189 -14.93 5.85 -5.99
C LYS A 189 -14.91 4.51 -6.74
N GLU A 190 -13.93 4.31 -7.62
CA GLU A 190 -13.85 3.08 -8.42
C GLU A 190 -13.47 1.86 -7.60
N THR A 191 -12.61 2.01 -6.60
CA THR A 191 -12.28 0.91 -5.68
C THR A 191 -13.50 0.48 -4.88
N ILE A 192 -14.28 1.45 -4.42
CA ILE A 192 -15.53 1.23 -3.67
C ILE A 192 -16.54 0.51 -4.57
N GLU A 193 -16.76 1.02 -5.77
CA GLU A 193 -17.65 0.42 -6.77
C GLU A 193 -17.24 -1.03 -7.08
N TYR A 194 -15.94 -1.30 -7.25
CA TYR A 194 -15.42 -2.66 -7.41
C TYR A 194 -15.75 -3.55 -6.21
N CYS A 195 -15.49 -3.11 -4.98
CA CYS A 195 -15.80 -3.89 -3.77
C CYS A 195 -17.30 -4.21 -3.68
N HIS A 196 -18.16 -3.27 -4.10
CA HIS A 196 -19.60 -3.50 -4.18
C HIS A 196 -19.99 -4.52 -5.25
N THR A 197 -19.21 -4.77 -6.30
CA THR A 197 -19.49 -5.86 -7.25
C THR A 197 -19.09 -7.25 -6.71
N CYS A 198 -18.36 -7.33 -5.60
CA CYS A 198 -17.89 -8.61 -5.07
C CYS A 198 -18.98 -9.35 -4.28
N ASP A 199 -19.45 -10.48 -4.82
CA ASP A 199 -20.44 -11.35 -4.17
C ASP A 199 -20.06 -11.79 -2.75
N ARG A 200 -18.76 -12.08 -2.52
CA ARG A 200 -18.28 -12.53 -1.20
C ARG A 200 -18.37 -11.40 -0.17
N PHE A 201 -17.93 -10.21 -0.56
CA PHE A 201 -18.04 -9.01 0.26
C PHE A 201 -19.51 -8.68 0.55
N GLN A 202 -20.37 -8.68 -0.47
CA GLN A 202 -21.81 -8.43 -0.29
C GLN A 202 -22.46 -9.44 0.66
N LYS A 203 -22.12 -10.73 0.55
CA LYS A 203 -22.65 -11.78 1.45
C LYS A 203 -22.17 -11.61 2.88
N ALA A 204 -20.90 -11.22 3.08
CA ALA A 204 -20.32 -11.01 4.40
C ALA A 204 -20.87 -9.75 5.10
N ASN A 205 -21.10 -8.67 4.34
CA ASN A 205 -21.49 -7.36 4.86
C ASN A 205 -22.98 -7.03 4.69
N ARG A 206 -23.83 -8.03 4.48
CA ARG A 206 -25.29 -7.83 4.42
C ARG A 206 -25.79 -7.21 5.72
N SER A 207 -26.23 -5.95 5.64
CA SER A 207 -26.90 -5.28 6.75
C SER A 207 -28.07 -6.13 7.21
N THR A 208 -27.96 -6.66 8.41
CA THR A 208 -28.80 -7.75 8.87
C THR A 208 -30.17 -7.27 9.32
N GLY A 209 -30.34 -5.94 9.52
CA GLY A 209 -31.51 -5.32 10.15
C GLY A 209 -31.78 -5.79 11.60
N LYS A 210 -31.06 -6.81 12.07
CA LYS A 210 -31.16 -7.41 13.39
C LYS A 210 -30.28 -6.66 14.38
N LYS A 211 -30.77 -6.52 15.61
CA LYS A 211 -29.97 -6.02 16.72
C LYS A 211 -28.70 -6.85 16.87
N PHE A 212 -27.58 -6.19 17.18
CA PHE A 212 -26.29 -6.82 17.44
C PHE A 212 -26.44 -8.03 18.38
N GLY A 213 -25.82 -9.17 18.03
CA GLY A 213 -25.78 -10.37 18.88
C GLY A 213 -26.70 -11.52 18.48
N MET A 214 -27.57 -11.37 17.46
CA MET A 214 -28.38 -12.49 16.96
C MET A 214 -27.70 -13.21 15.78
N MET A 215 -27.37 -14.50 15.95
CA MET A 215 -26.77 -15.34 14.91
C MET A 215 -27.78 -15.70 13.81
N ILE A 216 -27.31 -15.80 12.57
CA ILE A 216 -28.14 -16.15 11.41
C ILE A 216 -28.11 -17.66 11.20
N HIS A 217 -29.29 -18.27 11.02
CA HIS A 217 -29.40 -19.60 10.42
C HIS A 217 -29.24 -19.46 8.90
N ILE A 218 -28.15 -20.00 8.36
CA ILE A 218 -27.96 -20.10 6.91
C ILE A 218 -28.75 -21.33 6.46
N LYS A 219 -29.72 -21.13 5.55
CA LYS A 219 -30.41 -22.21 4.84
C LYS A 219 -29.63 -22.59 3.60
#